data_AF-A0A6P7HA50-F1
#
_entry.id   AF-A0A6P7HA50-F1
#
_cell.length_a   1.000
_cell.length_b   1.000
_cell.length_c   1.000
_cell.angle_alpha   90.00
_cell.angle_beta   90.00
_cell.angle_gamma   90.00
#
_symmetry.space_group_name_H-M   'P 1'
#
loop_
_entity.id
_entity.type
_entity.pdbx_description
1 polymer ?
#
loop_
_entity_poly.entity_id
_entity_poly.type
_entity_poly.pdbx_seq_one_letter_code
_entity_poly.pdbx_strand_id
1 'polypeptide(L)'
;MNADGTCFNLCPKNNKVLAPRGASNVYEVEHASSKSTITVMFTFTASGGITPPMVYPYKRIPANIAKSVPGEWGIGLSDTDWKKAELMCDYIENILYPHLKKVNTSFPVILFLDGHRTHMTYNLSILCKKLNIVLICLYPNSTRLLQPADVSAFKPIKSGWKKAVIQWRRDHHSETLSKEHFANVLKIAVEQTGKSETIKSGFKACGLYPWNPNALDYSKCLKAEEEES
;
A
#
# COMPACT_ATOMS: atom_id res chain seq x y z
N MET A 1 -3.32 5.11 13.53
CA MET A 1 -3.03 4.25 12.35
C MET A 1 -3.11 5.10 11.11
N ASN A 2 -2.42 4.74 10.03
CA ASN A 2 -2.51 5.41 8.74
C ASN A 2 -2.84 4.36 7.68
N ALA A 3 -3.84 4.63 6.83
CA ALA A 3 -4.19 3.75 5.72
C ALA A 3 -4.04 4.47 4.39
N ASP A 4 -3.54 3.73 3.39
CA ASP A 4 -3.39 4.22 2.02
C ASP A 4 -3.31 3.07 1.01
N GLY A 5 -3.68 3.38 -0.23
CA GLY A 5 -3.63 2.49 -1.39
C GLY A 5 -2.35 2.65 -2.20
N THR A 6 -1.74 1.54 -2.62
CA THR A 6 -0.59 1.58 -3.51
C THR A 6 -0.69 0.55 -4.63
N CYS A 7 -0.14 0.88 -5.79
CA CYS A 7 -0.16 0.01 -6.97
C CYS A 7 1.14 -0.80 -7.11
N PHE A 8 0.99 -2.06 -7.48
CA PHE A 8 2.09 -2.98 -7.79
C PHE A 8 1.99 -3.46 -9.24
N ASN A 9 3.10 -3.39 -9.96
CA ASN A 9 3.20 -3.88 -11.33
C ASN A 9 3.54 -5.37 -11.34
N LEU A 10 2.82 -6.18 -12.13
CA LEU A 10 3.09 -7.62 -12.30
C LEU A 10 4.35 -7.89 -13.13
N CYS A 11 4.79 -6.91 -13.91
CA CYS A 11 6.07 -6.90 -14.62
C CYS A 11 6.92 -5.68 -14.27
N PRO A 12 7.51 -5.63 -13.05
CA PRO A 12 8.39 -4.54 -12.67
C PRO A 12 9.69 -4.61 -13.50
N LYS A 13 10.06 -3.52 -14.17
CA LYS A 13 11.29 -3.43 -14.98
C LYS A 13 12.53 -3.74 -14.17
N ASN A 14 13.46 -4.51 -14.72
CA ASN A 14 14.73 -4.80 -14.08
C ASN A 14 15.83 -3.87 -14.62
N ASN A 15 16.53 -3.15 -13.73
CA ASN A 15 17.58 -2.21 -14.16
C ASN A 15 18.94 -2.91 -14.40
N LYS A 16 18.97 -4.24 -14.27
CA LYS A 16 20.16 -5.08 -14.45
C LYS A 16 19.75 -6.35 -15.19
N VAL A 17 20.52 -6.68 -16.21
CA VAL A 17 20.32 -7.81 -17.13
C VAL A 17 21.64 -8.55 -17.26
N LEU A 18 21.61 -9.88 -17.24
CA LEU A 18 22.78 -10.70 -17.52
C LEU A 18 22.88 -10.90 -19.03
N ALA A 19 24.03 -10.56 -19.60
CA ALA A 19 24.29 -10.70 -21.02
C ALA A 19 25.71 -11.25 -21.25
N PRO A 20 25.94 -11.97 -22.36
CA PRO A 20 27.29 -12.36 -22.77
C PRO A 20 28.21 -11.13 -22.87
N ARG A 21 29.48 -11.30 -22.46
CA ARG A 21 30.49 -10.25 -22.53
C ARG A 21 30.67 -9.79 -23.99
N GLY A 22 30.49 -8.50 -24.25
CA GLY A 22 30.60 -7.91 -25.60
C GLY A 22 29.28 -7.73 -26.35
N ALA A 23 28.13 -8.10 -25.76
CA ALA A 23 26.84 -7.81 -26.35
C ALA A 23 26.56 -6.30 -26.36
N SER A 24 26.38 -5.73 -27.56
CA SER A 24 26.01 -4.31 -27.76
C SER A 24 24.51 -4.06 -27.53
N ASN A 25 23.70 -5.11 -27.71
CA ASN A 25 22.25 -5.05 -27.61
C ASN A 25 21.77 -5.99 -26.50
N VAL A 26 21.40 -5.43 -25.35
CA VAL A 26 20.86 -6.19 -24.21
C VAL A 26 19.40 -5.81 -24.01
N TYR A 27 18.49 -6.79 -24.16
CA TYR A 27 17.05 -6.59 -24.05
C TYR A 27 16.49 -7.32 -22.83
N GLU A 28 15.57 -6.68 -22.12
CA GLU A 28 14.70 -7.35 -21.14
C GLU A 28 13.45 -7.83 -21.89
N VAL A 29 13.19 -9.14 -21.87
CA VAL A 29 11.97 -9.71 -22.45
C VAL A 29 10.81 -9.47 -21.48
N GLU A 30 9.75 -8.82 -21.95
CA GLU A 30 8.53 -8.67 -21.15
C GLU A 30 7.79 -10.03 -21.07
N HIS A 31 7.79 -10.64 -19.89
CA HIS A 31 7.08 -11.90 -19.65
C HIS A 31 5.59 -11.71 -19.31
N ALA A 32 5.13 -10.48 -19.08
CA ALA A 32 3.74 -10.11 -18.90
C ALA A 32 3.53 -8.66 -19.37
N SER A 33 2.28 -8.25 -19.60
CA SER A 33 1.95 -6.86 -19.93
C SER A 33 2.51 -5.92 -18.85
N SER A 34 3.46 -5.06 -19.23
CA SER A 34 4.05 -4.02 -18.35
C SER A 34 3.03 -2.98 -17.86
N LYS A 35 1.79 -3.02 -18.36
CA LYS A 35 0.65 -2.20 -17.92
C LYS A 35 -0.23 -2.88 -16.87
N SER A 36 -0.01 -4.15 -16.55
CA SER A 36 -0.84 -4.86 -15.56
C SER A 36 -0.43 -4.52 -14.13
N THR A 37 -1.26 -3.72 -13.47
CA THR A 37 -1.09 -3.33 -12.07
C THR A 37 -2.23 -3.84 -11.20
N ILE A 38 -1.94 -4.06 -9.92
CA ILE A 38 -2.93 -4.35 -8.89
C ILE A 38 -2.76 -3.34 -7.77
N THR A 39 -3.86 -2.71 -7.36
CA THR A 39 -3.89 -1.81 -6.21
C THR A 39 -4.10 -2.61 -4.94
N VAL A 40 -3.49 -2.19 -3.84
CA VAL A 40 -3.64 -2.81 -2.53
C VAL A 40 -3.76 -1.71 -1.48
N MET A 41 -4.77 -1.79 -0.62
CA MET A 41 -4.95 -0.92 0.54
C MET A 41 -4.26 -1.52 1.75
N PHE A 42 -3.37 -0.76 2.37
CA PHE A 42 -2.69 -1.12 3.61
C PHE A 42 -3.15 -0.22 4.74
N THR A 43 -3.14 -0.75 5.97
CA THR A 43 -3.16 0.06 7.19
C THR A 43 -1.94 -0.27 8.03
N PHE A 44 -1.25 0.78 8.46
CA PHE A 44 -0.07 0.70 9.32
C PHE A 44 -0.39 1.25 10.71
N THR A 45 0.09 0.58 11.75
CA THR A 45 -0.07 1.04 13.13
C THR A 45 1.15 1.82 13.60
N ALA A 46 0.94 2.77 14.51
CA ALA A 46 2.04 3.54 15.11
C ALA A 46 2.99 2.66 15.95
N SER A 47 2.51 1.49 16.42
CA SER A 47 3.32 0.46 17.06
C SER A 47 4.17 -0.36 16.08
N GLY A 48 4.14 -0.04 14.78
CA GLY A 48 4.94 -0.68 13.74
C GLY A 48 4.33 -1.98 13.20
N GLY A 49 3.02 -2.15 13.30
CA GLY A 49 2.29 -3.28 12.74
C GLY A 49 1.74 -2.97 11.35
N ILE A 50 1.45 -4.03 10.61
CA ILE A 50 0.71 -4.00 9.34
C ILE A 50 -0.55 -4.83 9.57
N THR A 51 -1.73 -4.23 9.37
CA THR A 51 -2.99 -4.99 9.45
C THR A 51 -3.21 -5.75 8.14
N PRO A 52 -4.17 -6.70 8.09
CA PRO A 52 -4.52 -7.34 6.83
C PRO A 52 -4.88 -6.30 5.77
N PRO A 53 -4.23 -6.33 4.59
CA PRO A 53 -4.54 -5.43 3.48
C PRO A 53 -5.74 -5.95 2.67
N MET A 54 -6.29 -5.07 1.83
CA MET A 54 -7.28 -5.43 0.81
C MET A 54 -6.66 -5.30 -0.58
N VAL A 55 -6.71 -6.37 -1.37
CA VAL A 55 -6.25 -6.39 -2.77
C VAL A 55 -7.41 -5.99 -3.68
N TYR A 56 -7.15 -5.20 -4.73
CA TYR A 56 -8.14 -4.77 -5.72
C TYR A 56 -7.82 -5.31 -7.12
N PRO A 57 -8.08 -6.60 -7.43
CA PRO A 57 -7.59 -7.17 -8.67
C PRO A 57 -8.61 -7.10 -9.83
N TYR A 58 -9.92 -6.86 -9.57
CA TYR A 58 -10.96 -7.08 -10.59
C TYR A 58 -12.28 -6.30 -10.45
N LYS A 59 -13.09 -6.36 -11.52
CA LYS A 59 -14.54 -6.07 -11.58
C LYS A 59 -15.45 -7.22 -11.09
N ARG A 60 -14.95 -8.47 -11.12
CA ARG A 60 -15.59 -9.69 -10.58
C ARG A 60 -14.50 -10.62 -10.02
N ILE A 61 -14.75 -11.30 -8.91
CA ILE A 61 -13.76 -12.20 -8.28
C ILE A 61 -13.94 -13.62 -8.83
N PRO A 62 -12.98 -14.16 -9.61
CA PRO A 62 -12.96 -15.57 -9.94
C PRO A 62 -12.75 -16.43 -8.67
N ALA A 63 -13.39 -17.61 -8.59
CA ALA A 63 -13.35 -18.45 -7.40
C ALA A 63 -11.92 -18.91 -7.01
N ASN A 64 -11.05 -19.11 -7.99
CA ASN A 64 -9.64 -19.45 -7.78
C ASN A 64 -8.83 -18.29 -7.16
N ILE A 65 -9.14 -17.04 -7.52
CA ILE A 65 -8.54 -15.84 -6.89
C ILE A 65 -9.01 -15.70 -5.44
N ALA A 66 -10.30 -15.94 -5.18
CA ALA A 66 -10.84 -15.89 -3.82
C ALA A 66 -10.09 -16.86 -2.88
N LYS A 67 -9.70 -18.02 -3.40
CA LYS A 67 -8.92 -19.03 -2.66
C LYS A 67 -7.43 -18.71 -2.55
N SER A 68 -6.88 -17.84 -3.41
CA SER A 68 -5.44 -17.57 -3.44
C SER A 68 -5.01 -16.43 -2.52
N VAL A 69 -5.95 -15.65 -1.98
CA VAL A 69 -5.66 -14.53 -1.10
C VAL A 69 -5.36 -15.03 0.32
N PRO A 70 -4.20 -14.66 0.92
CA PRO A 70 -3.77 -15.25 2.19
C PRO A 70 -4.61 -14.82 3.40
N GLY A 71 -5.05 -15.79 4.21
CA GLY A 71 -5.50 -15.55 5.58
C GLY A 71 -6.63 -14.51 5.69
N GLU A 72 -6.39 -13.45 6.48
CA GLU A 72 -7.36 -12.38 6.73
C GLU A 72 -7.36 -11.26 5.66
N TRP A 73 -6.61 -11.43 4.57
CA TRP A 73 -6.53 -10.40 3.53
C TRP A 73 -7.86 -10.29 2.77
N GLY A 74 -8.17 -9.06 2.37
CA GLY A 74 -9.37 -8.72 1.64
C GLY A 74 -9.27 -8.82 0.14
N ILE A 75 -10.42 -8.96 -0.50
CA ILE A 75 -10.58 -8.72 -1.93
C ILE A 75 -11.65 -7.66 -2.14
N GLY A 76 -11.23 -6.53 -2.68
CA GLY A 76 -12.12 -5.46 -3.11
C GLY A 76 -12.44 -5.54 -4.60
N LEU A 77 -13.68 -5.16 -4.94
CA LEU A 77 -14.16 -5.04 -6.31
C LEU A 77 -14.26 -3.56 -6.72
N SER A 78 -13.50 -3.14 -7.74
CA SER A 78 -13.59 -1.76 -8.25
C SER A 78 -13.55 -1.68 -9.77
N ASP A 79 -14.44 -0.87 -10.32
CA ASP A 79 -14.55 -0.59 -11.74
C ASP A 79 -14.56 0.92 -12.02
N THR A 80 -14.70 1.75 -10.98
CA THR A 80 -15.01 3.19 -11.04
C THR A 80 -14.56 3.91 -9.77
N ASP A 81 -14.42 5.24 -9.82
CA ASP A 81 -14.05 6.04 -8.63
C ASP A 81 -15.11 6.05 -7.54
N TRP A 82 -16.40 5.94 -7.87
CA TRP A 82 -17.47 5.86 -6.85
C TRP A 82 -17.37 4.58 -6.01
N LYS A 83 -17.03 3.45 -6.65
CA LYS A 83 -16.78 2.18 -5.97
C LYS A 83 -15.60 2.27 -5.01
N LYS A 84 -14.63 3.17 -5.24
CA LYS A 84 -13.46 3.33 -4.35
C LYS A 84 -13.86 3.86 -2.95
N ALA A 85 -14.89 4.69 -2.86
CA ALA A 85 -15.37 5.17 -1.55
C ALA A 85 -16.07 4.05 -0.77
N GLU A 86 -16.93 3.29 -1.43
CA GLU A 86 -17.60 2.11 -0.84
C GLU A 86 -16.59 1.05 -0.41
N LEU A 87 -15.55 0.83 -1.21
CA LEU A 87 -14.46 -0.09 -0.85
C LEU A 87 -13.72 0.30 0.41
N MET A 88 -13.61 1.59 0.72
CA MET A 88 -13.02 2.02 1.99
C MET A 88 -13.94 1.64 3.16
N CYS A 89 -15.25 1.82 3.01
CA CYS A 89 -16.23 1.37 4.00
C CYS A 89 -16.13 -0.15 4.19
N ASP A 90 -16.17 -0.91 3.09
CA ASP A 90 -16.06 -2.37 3.12
C ASP A 90 -14.76 -2.84 3.77
N TYR A 91 -13.65 -2.18 3.46
CA TYR A 91 -12.35 -2.48 4.07
C TYR A 91 -12.36 -2.23 5.57
N ILE A 92 -12.88 -1.08 6.01
CA ILE A 92 -12.94 -0.76 7.43
C ILE A 92 -13.86 -1.73 8.17
N GLU A 93 -15.08 -1.95 7.68
CA GLU A 93 -16.10 -2.74 8.36
C GLU A 93 -15.78 -4.23 8.38
N ASN A 94 -15.28 -4.78 7.27
CA ASN A 94 -15.16 -6.23 7.11
C ASN A 94 -13.74 -6.76 7.36
N ILE A 95 -12.73 -5.89 7.41
CA ILE A 95 -11.32 -6.32 7.51
C ILE A 95 -10.61 -5.64 8.67
N LEU A 96 -10.49 -4.32 8.62
CA LEU A 96 -9.74 -3.58 9.63
C LEU A 96 -10.40 -3.72 11.00
N TYR A 97 -11.68 -3.40 11.13
CA TYR A 97 -12.36 -3.41 12.43
C TYR A 97 -12.43 -4.81 13.08
N PRO A 98 -12.78 -5.90 12.35
CA PRO A 98 -12.70 -7.25 12.90
C PRO A 98 -11.29 -7.62 13.36
N HIS A 99 -10.25 -7.27 12.58
CA HIS A 99 -8.87 -7.50 12.97
C HIS A 99 -8.50 -6.74 14.26
N LEU A 100 -8.87 -5.46 14.37
CA LEU A 100 -8.61 -4.64 15.56
C LEU A 100 -9.25 -5.23 16.82
N LYS A 101 -10.49 -5.73 16.71
CA LYS A 101 -11.16 -6.45 17.81
C LYS A 101 -10.43 -7.75 18.16
N LYS A 102 -10.03 -8.54 17.16
CA LYS A 102 -9.32 -9.80 17.35
C LYS A 102 -8.01 -9.62 18.11
N VAL A 103 -7.28 -8.54 17.83
CA VAL A 103 -6.02 -8.21 18.55
C VAL A 103 -6.23 -7.37 19.81
N ASN A 104 -7.46 -7.25 20.30
CA ASN A 104 -7.84 -6.51 21.51
C ASN A 104 -7.36 -5.05 21.53
N THR A 105 -7.48 -4.36 20.39
CA THR A 105 -7.14 -2.93 20.29
C THR A 105 -8.09 -2.10 21.16
N SER A 106 -7.53 -1.16 21.92
CA SER A 106 -8.34 -0.18 22.68
C SER A 106 -8.91 0.88 21.74
N PHE A 107 -10.20 1.18 21.91
CA PHE A 107 -10.92 2.23 21.17
C PHE A 107 -11.14 3.46 22.09
N PRO A 108 -11.18 4.69 21.55
CA PRO A 108 -11.18 5.01 20.12
C PRO A 108 -9.81 4.88 19.45
N VAL A 109 -9.81 4.51 18.18
CA VAL A 109 -8.59 4.49 17.34
C VAL A 109 -8.60 5.66 16.37
N ILE A 110 -7.46 6.29 16.16
CA ILE A 110 -7.30 7.33 15.13
C ILE A 110 -6.88 6.68 13.81
N LEU A 111 -7.57 7.00 12.72
CA LEU A 111 -7.24 6.57 11.36
C LEU A 111 -6.95 7.79 10.48
N PHE A 112 -5.69 7.92 10.06
CA PHE A 112 -5.23 8.95 9.13
C PHE A 112 -5.37 8.46 7.69
N LEU A 113 -6.07 9.21 6.84
CA LEU A 113 -6.19 8.97 5.39
C LEU A 113 -5.68 10.18 4.60
N ASP A 114 -5.36 9.99 3.32
CA ASP A 114 -5.10 11.13 2.45
C ASP A 114 -6.40 11.94 2.20
N GLY A 115 -6.25 13.20 1.79
CA GLY A 115 -7.37 14.10 1.52
C GLY A 115 -8.14 13.81 0.21
N HIS A 116 -8.04 12.61 -0.37
CA HIS A 116 -8.73 12.28 -1.60
C HIS A 116 -10.26 12.24 -1.41
N ARG A 117 -11.01 12.63 -2.43
CA ARG A 117 -12.48 12.76 -2.36
C ARG A 117 -13.19 11.47 -1.94
N THR A 118 -12.62 10.31 -2.27
CA THR A 118 -13.17 9.00 -1.88
C THR A 118 -13.11 8.74 -0.37
N HIS A 119 -12.25 9.46 0.36
CA HIS A 119 -12.13 9.38 1.82
C HIS A 119 -12.95 10.45 2.54
N MET A 120 -13.52 11.40 1.80
CA MET A 120 -14.32 12.50 2.35
C MET A 120 -15.81 12.27 2.09
N THR A 121 -16.29 11.05 2.30
CA THR A 121 -17.71 10.73 2.14
C THR A 121 -18.44 10.73 3.49
N TYR A 122 -19.71 11.12 3.44
CA TYR A 122 -20.59 11.11 4.62
C TYR A 122 -20.76 9.69 5.18
N ASN A 123 -20.91 8.69 4.29
CA ASN A 123 -21.07 7.29 4.67
C ASN A 123 -19.85 6.76 5.44
N LEU A 124 -18.63 7.05 4.97
CA LEU A 124 -17.40 6.65 5.65
C LEU A 124 -17.31 7.30 7.04
N SER A 125 -17.71 8.56 7.16
CA SER A 125 -17.71 9.30 8.43
C SER A 125 -18.70 8.72 9.45
N ILE A 126 -19.92 8.38 9.01
CA ILE A 126 -20.92 7.70 9.85
C ILE A 126 -20.40 6.34 10.32
N LEU A 127 -19.86 5.55 9.39
CA LEU A 127 -19.34 4.22 9.69
C LEU A 127 -18.21 4.31 10.72
N CYS A 128 -17.22 5.17 10.50
CA CYS A 128 -16.11 5.36 11.43
C CYS A 128 -16.60 5.79 12.82
N LYS A 129 -17.55 6.74 12.89
CA LYS A 129 -18.17 7.16 14.15
C LYS A 129 -18.85 5.99 14.88
N LYS A 130 -19.63 5.17 14.17
CA LYS A 130 -20.29 3.97 14.72
C LYS A 130 -19.29 2.96 15.28
N LEU A 131 -18.12 2.84 14.66
CA LEU A 131 -17.08 1.89 15.03
C LEU A 131 -16.04 2.45 16.03
N ASN A 132 -16.26 3.65 16.60
CA ASN A 132 -15.30 4.37 17.45
C ASN A 132 -13.93 4.57 16.78
N ILE A 133 -13.94 4.83 15.48
CA ILE A 133 -12.77 5.22 14.69
C ILE A 133 -12.84 6.72 14.44
N VAL A 134 -11.84 7.45 14.95
CA VAL A 134 -11.69 8.88 14.69
C VAL A 134 -10.96 9.03 13.36
N LEU A 135 -11.70 9.46 12.34
CA LEU A 135 -11.18 9.68 11.00
C LEU A 135 -10.50 11.06 10.91
N ILE A 136 -9.26 11.10 10.44
CA ILE A 136 -8.51 12.34 10.20
C ILE A 136 -8.00 12.34 8.76
N CYS A 137 -8.45 13.28 7.95
CA CYS A 137 -7.92 13.50 6.60
C CYS A 137 -6.68 14.38 6.68
N LEU A 138 -5.59 13.92 6.10
CA LEU A 138 -4.36 14.70 5.96
C LEU A 138 -4.52 15.79 4.91
N TYR A 139 -3.72 16.85 5.01
CA TYR A 139 -3.75 17.95 4.04
C TYR A 139 -3.51 17.45 2.61
N PRO A 140 -4.21 17.99 1.60
CA PRO A 140 -3.97 17.62 0.22
C PRO A 140 -2.53 17.94 -0.18
N ASN A 141 -1.97 17.13 -1.09
CA ASN A 141 -0.59 17.28 -1.61
C ASN A 141 0.52 17.22 -0.54
N SER A 142 0.23 16.71 0.66
CA SER A 142 1.19 16.60 1.78
C SER A 142 1.72 15.18 2.00
N THR A 143 1.43 14.26 1.09
CA THR A 143 1.77 12.82 1.21
C THR A 143 3.23 12.57 1.60
N ARG A 144 4.16 13.34 1.03
CA ARG A 144 5.62 13.20 1.31
C ARG A 144 6.04 13.65 2.72
N LEU A 145 5.14 14.26 3.47
CA LEU A 145 5.40 14.87 4.78
C LEU A 145 4.56 14.23 5.89
N LEU A 146 3.27 14.05 5.63
CA LEU A 146 2.29 13.72 6.64
C LEU A 146 1.81 12.28 6.59
N GLN A 147 2.18 11.51 5.57
CA GLN A 147 1.63 10.16 5.32
C GLN A 147 2.67 9.08 5.60
N PRO A 148 2.62 8.41 6.78
CA PRO A 148 3.60 7.38 7.14
C PRO A 148 3.78 6.28 6.09
N ALA A 149 2.69 5.88 5.42
CA ALA A 149 2.73 4.89 4.36
C ALA A 149 3.73 5.27 3.25
N ASP A 150 3.66 6.51 2.74
CA ASP A 150 4.55 7.00 1.70
C ASP A 150 5.93 7.40 2.21
N VAL A 151 6.00 7.97 3.41
CA VAL A 151 7.26 8.43 4.00
C VAL A 151 8.21 7.28 4.27
N SER A 152 7.70 6.12 4.73
CA SER A 152 8.59 5.02 5.12
C SER A 152 8.18 3.63 4.64
N ALA A 153 6.89 3.28 4.57
CA ALA A 153 6.48 1.88 4.40
C ALA A 153 6.50 1.41 2.94
N PHE A 154 6.00 2.21 2.00
CA PHE A 154 5.78 1.74 0.63
C PHE A 154 7.05 1.56 -0.19
N LYS A 155 8.06 2.41 0.01
CA LYS A 155 9.33 2.27 -0.72
C LYS A 155 10.00 0.90 -0.49
N PRO A 156 10.22 0.43 0.75
CA PRO A 156 10.78 -0.89 0.98
C PRO A 156 9.84 -2.01 0.55
N ILE A 157 8.52 -1.90 0.76
CA ILE A 157 7.55 -2.91 0.30
C ILE A 157 7.58 -3.08 -1.23
N LYS A 158 7.61 -1.97 -1.99
CA LYS A 158 7.73 -2.01 -3.46
C LYS A 158 9.08 -2.57 -3.90
N SER A 159 10.16 -2.27 -3.18
CA SER A 159 11.46 -2.89 -3.45
C SER A 159 11.46 -4.39 -3.15
N GLY A 160 10.78 -4.82 -2.08
CA GLY A 160 10.59 -6.22 -1.71
C GLY A 160 9.78 -6.95 -2.78
N TRP A 161 8.68 -6.34 -3.24
CA TRP A 161 7.86 -6.86 -4.33
C TRP A 161 8.69 -7.13 -5.58
N LYS A 162 9.50 -6.17 -6.03
CA LYS A 162 10.37 -6.37 -7.20
C LYS A 162 11.29 -7.59 -7.04
N LYS A 163 11.91 -7.75 -5.85
CA LYS A 163 12.77 -8.90 -5.56
C LYS A 163 11.99 -10.21 -5.55
N ALA A 164 10.82 -10.22 -4.91
CA ALA A 164 9.95 -11.39 -4.81
C ALA A 164 9.45 -11.84 -6.19
N VAL A 165 9.08 -10.91 -7.07
CA VAL A 165 8.69 -11.22 -8.46
C VAL A 165 9.85 -11.81 -9.26
N ILE A 166 11.05 -11.25 -9.13
CA ILE A 166 12.25 -11.78 -9.79
C ILE A 166 12.54 -13.20 -9.32
N GLN A 167 12.45 -13.45 -8.01
CA GLN A 167 12.65 -14.77 -7.45
C GLN A 167 11.58 -15.76 -7.93
N TRP A 168 10.31 -15.38 -7.86
CA TRP A 168 9.20 -16.21 -8.34
C TRP A 168 9.38 -16.63 -9.80
N ARG A 169 9.82 -15.71 -10.68
CA ARG A 169 10.10 -16.01 -12.09
C ARG A 169 11.27 -16.98 -12.30
N ARG A 170 12.28 -16.93 -11.42
CA ARG A 170 13.37 -17.91 -11.45
C ARG A 170 12.89 -19.29 -11.04
N ASP A 171 11.93 -19.35 -10.12
CA ASP A 171 11.40 -20.63 -9.64
C ASP A 171 10.33 -21.21 -10.59
N HIS A 172 9.73 -20.38 -11.47
CA HIS A 172 8.64 -20.75 -12.38
C HIS A 172 8.95 -20.36 -13.84
N HIS A 173 9.94 -21.00 -14.45
CA HIS A 173 10.47 -20.64 -15.77
C HIS A 173 9.45 -20.61 -16.92
N SER A 174 8.38 -21.40 -16.82
CA SER A 174 7.37 -21.56 -17.88
C SER A 174 6.05 -20.83 -17.57
N GLU A 175 5.99 -20.09 -16.47
CA GLU A 175 4.76 -19.44 -16.02
C GLU A 175 4.88 -17.92 -15.99
N THR A 176 3.74 -17.27 -16.22
CA THR A 176 3.63 -15.82 -16.09
C THR A 176 2.99 -15.48 -14.75
N LEU A 177 3.59 -14.54 -14.02
CA LEU A 177 3.02 -14.06 -12.77
C LEU A 177 1.65 -13.41 -13.04
N SER A 178 0.60 -14.18 -12.80
CA SER A 178 -0.78 -13.74 -12.90
C SER A 178 -1.29 -13.17 -11.58
N LYS A 179 -2.53 -12.66 -11.61
CA LYS A 179 -3.23 -12.15 -10.43
C LYS A 179 -3.50 -13.24 -9.37
N GLU A 180 -3.50 -14.52 -9.75
CA GLU A 180 -3.68 -15.66 -8.83
C GLU A 180 -2.50 -15.79 -7.87
N HIS A 181 -1.30 -15.57 -8.39
CA HIS A 181 -0.05 -15.65 -7.63
C HIS A 181 0.22 -14.39 -6.81
N PHE A 182 -0.36 -13.25 -7.22
CA PHE A 182 -0.03 -11.93 -6.71
C PHE A 182 -0.03 -11.84 -5.18
N ALA A 183 -1.12 -12.25 -4.54
CA ALA A 183 -1.30 -12.04 -3.11
C ALA A 183 -0.29 -12.85 -2.28
N ASN A 184 0.04 -14.07 -2.71
CA ASN A 184 1.06 -14.92 -2.09
C ASN A 184 2.46 -14.32 -2.24
N VAL A 185 2.82 -13.86 -3.43
CA VAL A 185 4.13 -13.22 -3.67
C VAL A 185 4.24 -11.90 -2.91
N LEU A 186 3.15 -11.13 -2.82
CA LEU A 186 3.13 -9.86 -2.09
C LEU A 186 3.25 -10.10 -0.59
N LYS A 187 2.63 -11.15 -0.06
CA LYS A 187 2.77 -11.52 1.35
C LYS A 187 4.24 -11.75 1.72
N ILE A 188 4.99 -12.50 0.91
CA ILE A 188 6.43 -12.72 1.11
C ILE A 188 7.18 -11.38 1.12
N ALA A 189 6.89 -10.50 0.17
CA ALA A 189 7.52 -9.17 0.13
C ALA A 189 7.22 -8.33 1.37
N VAL A 190 5.96 -8.31 1.83
CA VAL A 190 5.52 -7.58 3.02
C VAL A 190 6.19 -8.12 4.28
N GLU A 191 6.27 -9.44 4.46
CA GLU A 191 6.94 -10.06 5.62
C GLU A 191 8.45 -9.76 5.64
N GLN A 192 9.09 -9.74 4.46
CA GLN A 192 10.52 -9.47 4.36
C GLN A 192 10.88 -7.99 4.58
N THR A 193 10.02 -7.06 4.15
CA THR A 193 10.39 -5.62 4.04
C THR A 193 9.54 -4.67 4.87
N GLY A 194 8.36 -5.10 5.32
CA GLY A 194 7.46 -4.36 6.21
C GLY A 194 7.94 -4.35 7.66
N LYS A 195 9.17 -3.85 7.89
CA LYS A 195 9.81 -3.86 9.22
C LYS A 195 9.15 -2.88 10.18
N SER A 196 8.98 -3.30 11.43
CA SER A 196 8.32 -2.52 12.48
C SER A 196 8.99 -1.18 12.71
N GLU A 197 10.32 -1.16 12.71
CA GLU A 197 11.16 0.01 12.93
C GLU A 197 10.97 1.05 11.82
N THR A 198 10.81 0.57 10.58
CA THR A 198 10.57 1.44 9.42
C THR A 198 9.20 2.12 9.53
N ILE A 199 8.17 1.36 9.90
CA ILE A 199 6.82 1.89 10.08
C ILE A 199 6.81 2.93 11.22
N LYS A 200 7.36 2.58 12.39
CA LYS A 200 7.50 3.50 13.53
C LYS A 200 8.23 4.79 13.15
N SER A 201 9.32 4.67 12.39
CA SER A 201 10.09 5.83 11.91
C SER A 201 9.27 6.74 10.99
N GLY A 202 8.37 6.18 10.18
CA GLY A 202 7.43 6.95 9.37
C GLY A 202 6.48 7.79 10.22
N PHE A 203 5.84 7.17 11.22
CA PHE A 203 4.97 7.90 12.16
C PHE A 203 5.70 9.01 12.91
N LYS A 204 6.95 8.76 13.32
CA LYS A 204 7.79 9.76 14.00
C LYS A 204 8.16 10.91 13.07
N ALA A 205 8.57 10.61 11.84
CA ALA A 205 8.94 11.61 10.83
C ALA A 205 7.74 12.49 10.44
N CYS A 206 6.54 11.93 10.37
CA CYS A 206 5.31 12.69 10.13
C CYS A 206 4.80 13.45 11.36
N GLY A 207 5.46 13.35 12.52
CA GLY A 207 5.01 13.98 13.76
C GLY A 207 3.71 13.41 14.34
N LEU A 208 3.23 12.26 13.84
CA LEU A 208 1.95 11.68 14.22
C LEU A 208 2.06 10.79 15.46
N TYR A 209 3.20 10.12 15.64
CA TYR A 209 3.45 9.32 16.85
C TYR A 209 4.96 9.10 17.13
N PRO A 210 5.46 9.50 18.31
CA PRO A 210 4.78 10.36 19.29
C PRO A 210 4.41 11.70 18.63
N TRP A 211 3.32 12.32 19.12
CA TRP A 211 2.84 13.58 18.55
C TRP A 211 3.92 14.66 18.68
N ASN A 212 4.33 15.23 17.55
CA ASN A 212 5.29 16.32 17.49
C ASN A 212 5.02 17.19 16.24
N PRO A 213 4.38 18.36 16.40
CA PRO A 213 4.07 19.24 15.27
C PRO A 213 5.33 19.84 14.62
N ASN A 214 6.46 19.86 15.33
CA ASN A 214 7.74 20.37 14.84
C ASN A 214 8.62 19.29 14.19
N ALA A 215 8.11 18.06 14.02
CA ALA A 215 8.86 16.98 13.38
C ALA A 215 8.98 17.15 11.86
N LEU A 216 8.10 17.96 11.26
CA LEU A 216 7.99 18.08 9.82
C LEU A 216 9.14 18.91 9.25
N ASP A 217 9.77 18.35 8.22
CA ASP A 217 10.79 19.03 7.44
C ASP A 217 10.14 19.88 6.34
N TYR A 218 9.80 21.12 6.69
CA TYR A 218 9.15 22.07 5.79
C TYR A 218 10.04 22.54 4.63
N SER A 219 11.37 22.30 4.67
CA SER A 219 12.25 22.61 3.54
C SER A 219 11.81 21.92 2.25
N LYS A 220 11.14 20.76 2.36
CA LYS A 220 10.58 19.99 1.25
C LYS A 220 9.34 20.62 0.61
N CYS A 221 8.72 21.62 1.24
CA CYS A 221 7.60 22.39 0.67
C CYS A 221 8.07 23.55 -0.21
N LEU A 222 9.27 24.05 0.03
CA LEU A 222 9.82 25.20 -0.68
C LEU A 222 10.47 24.67 -1.97
N LYS A 223 9.83 24.92 -3.11
CA LYS A 223 10.60 24.93 -4.37
C LYS A 223 11.62 26.06 -4.23
N ALA A 224 12.88 25.80 -4.56
CA ALA A 224 13.85 26.86 -4.74
C ALA A 224 13.26 27.86 -5.75
N GLU A 225 12.91 29.05 -5.28
CA GLU A 225 12.90 30.23 -6.14
C GLU A 225 14.38 30.47 -6.47
N GLU A 226 14.87 29.82 -7.54
CA GLU A 226 16.14 30.22 -8.14
C GLU A 226 15.88 31.58 -8.79
N GLU A 227 16.51 32.59 -8.21
CA GLU A 227 16.55 33.98 -8.60
C GLU A 227 16.96 34.11 -10.07
N GLU A 228 16.08 34.68 -10.91
CA GLU A 228 16.51 35.35 -12.14
C GLU A 228 17.16 36.69 -11.73
N SER A 229 18.49 36.68 -11.63
CA SER A 229 19.34 37.89 -11.62
C SER A 229 20.05 38.06 -12.95
#